data_AF-A0A815XGY0-F1
#
_entry.id   AF-A0A815XGY0-F1
#
_cell.length_a   1.000
_cell.length_b   1.000
_cell.length_c   1.000
_cell.angle_alpha   90.00
_cell.angle_beta   90.00
_cell.angle_gamma   90.00
#
_symmetry.space_group_name_H-M   'P 1'
#
loop_
_entity.id
_entity.type
_entity.pdbx_description
1 polymer ?
#
loop_
_entity_poly.entity_id
_entity_poly.type
_entity_poly.pdbx_seq_one_letter_code
_entity_poly.pdbx_strand_id
1 'polypeptide(L)'
;YNQIEAFPNRFEASDAVLHRDNQMIFVVFDNSYHIGAFCTPFGQSFNCTDQLLAWPNVSLAMKNSQFEGITYNSISDTYFVAQETIETEMKDVFRANVFEIRIILTDSTPIRVLESCIINWNFSTDNKGIEGLEFVTHQSSGRSYLLALCEVNECDPKST
;
A
#
# COMPACT_ATOMS: atom_id res chain seq x y z
N TYR A 1 22.35 22.19 10.86
CA TYR A 1 22.88 21.21 9.88
C TYR A 1 21.70 20.68 9.11
N ASN A 2 21.51 21.17 7.88
CA ASN A 2 20.44 20.73 6.99
C ASN A 2 20.84 19.36 6.44
N GLN A 3 20.24 18.28 6.96
CA GLN A 3 20.24 17.04 6.21
C GLN A 3 19.26 17.27 5.05
N ILE A 4 19.83 17.40 3.84
CA ILE A 4 19.06 17.22 2.62
C ILE A 4 18.63 15.76 2.66
N GLU A 5 17.36 15.51 2.95
CA GLU A 5 16.78 14.17 2.85
C GLU A 5 17.08 13.66 1.45
N ALA A 6 17.86 12.58 1.35
CA ALA A 6 18.21 11.97 0.08
C ALA A 6 16.92 11.38 -0.51
N PHE A 7 16.25 12.15 -1.35
CA PHE A 7 15.13 11.67 -2.14
C PHE A 7 15.61 10.51 -3.02
N PRO A 8 14.87 9.40 -3.12
CA PRO A 8 15.22 8.33 -4.03
C PRO A 8 15.25 8.88 -5.46
N ASN A 9 16.34 8.61 -6.19
CA ASN A 9 16.48 9.04 -7.59
C ASN A 9 15.55 8.28 -8.55
N ARG A 10 14.84 7.26 -8.05
CA ARG A 10 13.92 6.40 -8.79
C ARG A 10 12.84 5.88 -7.85
N PHE A 11 11.60 5.90 -8.30
CA PHE A 11 10.49 5.21 -7.68
C PHE A 11 10.23 3.89 -8.41
N GLU A 12 10.06 2.81 -7.67
CA GLU A 12 9.75 1.48 -8.18
C GLU A 12 8.29 1.17 -7.80
N ALA A 13 7.39 1.33 -8.77
CA ALA A 13 5.96 1.19 -8.57
C ALA A 13 5.58 -0.29 -8.53
N SER A 14 4.82 -0.67 -7.51
CA SER A 14 4.40 -2.07 -7.31
C SER A 14 2.95 -2.30 -7.67
N ASP A 15 2.06 -1.41 -7.23
CA ASP A 15 0.62 -1.57 -7.45
C ASP A 15 -0.08 -0.21 -7.56
N ALA A 16 -1.27 -0.19 -8.17
CA ALA A 16 -2.04 1.01 -8.42
C ALA A 16 -3.55 0.78 -8.31
N VAL A 17 -4.25 1.75 -7.71
CA VAL A 17 -5.72 1.71 -7.59
C VAL A 17 -6.34 3.01 -8.09
N LEU A 18 -7.44 2.88 -8.84
CA LEU A 18 -8.25 4.00 -9.28
C LEU A 18 -9.17 4.47 -8.14
N HIS A 19 -9.19 5.77 -7.86
CA HIS A 19 -10.15 6.35 -6.92
C HIS A 19 -11.58 6.22 -7.47
N ARG A 20 -12.59 6.16 -6.58
CA ARG A 20 -14.01 6.01 -6.94
C ARG A 20 -14.57 7.08 -7.88
N ASP A 21 -13.98 8.27 -7.89
CA ASP A 21 -14.41 9.37 -8.77
C ASP A 21 -13.76 9.30 -10.17
N ASN A 22 -12.89 8.30 -10.38
CA ASN A 22 -12.07 8.09 -11.56
C ASN A 22 -11.14 9.25 -11.92
N GLN A 23 -10.90 10.21 -11.02
CA GLN A 23 -10.04 11.37 -11.28
C GLN A 23 -8.59 11.15 -10.88
N MET A 24 -8.34 10.28 -9.90
CA MET A 24 -7.01 10.01 -9.38
C MET A 24 -6.70 8.51 -9.42
N ILE A 25 -5.47 8.17 -9.79
CA ILE A 25 -4.86 6.86 -9.52
C ILE A 25 -3.88 7.04 -8.36
N PHE A 26 -3.96 6.15 -7.38
CA PHE A 26 -2.98 6.06 -6.30
C PHE A 26 -2.03 4.91 -6.58
N VAL A 27 -0.74 5.16 -6.47
CA VAL A 27 0.34 4.21 -6.76
C VAL A 27 1.20 4.05 -5.51
N VAL A 28 1.46 2.80 -5.12
CA VAL A 28 2.43 2.48 -4.06
C VAL A 28 3.76 2.08 -4.67
N PHE A 29 4.83 2.32 -3.91
CA PHE A 29 6.20 2.01 -4.31
C PHE A 29 6.85 1.06 -3.30
N ASP A 30 7.65 0.11 -3.75
CA ASP A 30 8.40 -0.85 -2.90
C ASP A 30 9.58 -0.20 -2.16
N ASN A 31 10.14 0.86 -2.73
CA ASN A 31 11.42 1.44 -2.34
C ASN A 31 11.27 2.80 -1.65
N SER A 32 10.04 3.24 -1.38
CA SER A 32 9.80 4.52 -0.71
C SER A 32 8.50 4.57 0.06
N TYR A 33 8.53 5.22 1.23
CA TYR A 33 7.35 5.55 2.02
C TYR A 33 6.59 6.75 1.44
N HIS A 34 6.15 6.62 0.19
CA HIS A 34 5.31 7.59 -0.50
C HIS A 34 4.16 6.88 -1.24
N ILE A 35 3.10 7.64 -1.52
CA ILE A 35 2.05 7.24 -2.47
C ILE A 35 2.02 8.29 -3.58
N GLY A 36 2.16 7.84 -4.83
CA GLY A 36 1.94 8.69 -5.99
C GLY A 36 0.44 8.89 -6.19
N ALA A 37 -0.01 10.12 -6.32
CA ALA A 37 -1.38 10.48 -6.63
C ALA A 37 -1.38 11.17 -7.99
N PHE A 38 -1.86 10.47 -9.03
CA PHE A 38 -1.79 10.93 -10.41
C PHE A 38 -3.17 11.19 -10.98
N CYS A 39 -3.32 12.34 -11.65
CA CYS A 39 -4.48 12.66 -12.46
C CYS A 39 -4.71 11.60 -13.54
N THR A 40 -5.96 11.18 -13.71
CA THR A 40 -6.32 10.33 -14.85
C THR A 40 -6.84 11.17 -16.03
N PRO A 41 -6.61 10.73 -17.27
CA PRO A 41 -7.25 11.33 -18.44
C PRO A 41 -8.75 10.98 -18.54
N PHE A 42 -9.26 10.09 -17.69
CA PHE A 42 -10.66 9.67 -17.68
C PHE A 42 -11.55 10.62 -16.87
N GLY A 43 -10.96 11.39 -15.96
CA GLY A 43 -11.62 12.50 -15.27
C GLY A 43 -11.79 13.68 -16.24
N GLN A 44 -13.02 14.08 -16.53
CA GLN A 44 -13.33 15.22 -17.41
C GLN A 44 -12.92 16.59 -16.82
N SER A 45 -12.24 16.62 -15.67
CA SER A 45 -11.86 17.82 -14.91
C SER A 45 -10.35 18.05 -15.00
N PHE A 46 -9.96 19.27 -15.37
CA PHE A 46 -8.57 19.74 -15.34
C PHE A 46 -8.10 20.22 -13.96
N ASN A 47 -8.95 20.10 -12.92
CA ASN A 47 -8.64 20.60 -11.59
C ASN A 47 -8.10 19.50 -10.67
N CYS A 48 -7.08 18.79 -11.15
CA CYS A 48 -6.30 17.85 -10.35
C CYS A 48 -4.82 18.20 -10.56
N THR A 49 -3.98 17.77 -9.62
CA THR A 49 -2.53 17.99 -9.71
C THR A 49 -1.85 16.75 -9.19
N ASP A 50 -0.92 16.24 -9.99
CA ASP A 50 -0.08 15.12 -9.60
C ASP A 50 0.70 15.47 -8.33
N GLN A 51 0.67 14.57 -7.36
CA GLN A 51 1.26 14.78 -6.05
C GLN A 51 1.99 13.53 -5.60
N LEU A 52 3.09 13.74 -4.87
CA LEU A 52 3.75 12.68 -4.14
C LEU A 52 3.43 12.86 -2.66
N LEU A 53 2.70 11.90 -2.10
CA LEU A 53 2.18 11.96 -0.74
C LEU A 53 3.14 11.23 0.19
N ALA A 54 3.77 11.96 1.12
CA ALA A 54 4.65 11.36 2.12
C ALA A 54 3.85 10.57 3.16
N TRP A 55 4.33 9.36 3.48
CA TRP A 55 3.78 8.58 4.59
C TRP A 55 3.97 9.34 5.93
N PRO A 56 3.00 9.32 6.86
CA PRO A 56 3.02 10.19 8.04
C PRO A 56 4.16 9.89 9.03
N ASN A 57 4.82 8.74 8.95
CA ASN A 57 5.94 8.40 9.83
C ASN A 57 7.30 8.70 9.16
N VAL A 58 7.85 9.88 9.45
CA VAL A 58 9.12 10.39 8.91
C VAL A 58 10.34 9.54 9.26
N SER A 59 10.29 8.75 10.35
CA SER A 59 11.41 7.87 10.73
C SER A 59 11.70 6.75 9.72
N LEU A 60 10.76 6.53 8.79
CA LEU A 60 10.82 5.51 7.76
C LEU A 60 11.27 6.05 6.39
N ALA A 61 11.42 7.37 6.22
CA ALA A 61 11.65 8.01 4.92
C ALA A 61 12.92 7.55 4.17
N MET A 62 13.92 7.03 4.89
CA MET A 62 15.16 6.49 4.30
C MET A 62 15.19 4.97 4.17
N LYS A 63 14.05 4.29 4.41
CA LYS A 63 13.92 2.84 4.28
C LYS A 63 13.03 2.49 3.09
N ASN A 64 13.24 1.30 2.54
CA ASN A 64 12.31 0.70 1.61
C ASN A 64 11.00 0.41 2.35
N SER A 65 9.89 0.84 1.78
CA SER A 65 8.54 0.60 2.30
C SER A 65 8.13 -0.85 2.16
N GLN A 66 8.60 -1.53 1.13
CA GLN A 66 8.16 -2.85 0.68
C GLN A 66 6.64 -2.86 0.46
N PHE A 67 6.07 -1.75 -0.02
CA PHE A 67 4.65 -1.73 -0.36
C PHE A 67 4.44 -2.41 -1.71
N GLU A 68 3.61 -3.44 -1.72
CA GLU A 68 3.41 -4.30 -2.88
C GLU A 68 1.95 -4.44 -3.29
N GLY A 69 1.04 -3.81 -2.55
CA GLY A 69 -0.38 -3.85 -2.90
C GLY A 69 -1.12 -2.64 -2.41
N ILE A 70 -2.08 -2.17 -3.20
CA ILE A 70 -3.03 -1.14 -2.79
C ILE A 70 -4.41 -1.44 -3.36
N THR A 71 -5.45 -1.33 -2.54
CA THR A 71 -6.84 -1.47 -3.02
C THR A 71 -7.78 -0.53 -2.29
N TYR A 72 -8.94 -0.27 -2.89
CA TYR A 72 -9.92 0.68 -2.41
C TYR A 72 -11.11 -0.03 -1.74
N ASN A 73 -11.36 0.31 -0.49
CA ASN A 73 -12.52 -0.14 0.26
C ASN A 73 -13.69 0.84 0.09
N SER A 74 -14.60 0.47 -0.81
CA SER A 74 -15.78 1.28 -1.12
C SER A 74 -16.80 1.41 0.01
N ILE A 75 -16.72 0.58 1.07
CA ILE A 75 -17.67 0.58 2.19
C ILE A 75 -17.32 1.71 3.19
N SER A 76 -16.04 1.86 3.53
CA SER A 76 -15.57 2.85 4.52
C SER A 76 -14.88 4.06 3.92
N ASP A 77 -14.74 4.13 2.59
CA ASP A 77 -14.03 5.20 1.88
C ASP A 77 -12.58 5.30 2.38
N THR A 78 -11.89 4.15 2.36
CA THR A 78 -10.51 3.95 2.80
C THR A 78 -9.74 3.10 1.79
N TYR A 79 -8.45 2.95 2.01
CA TYR A 79 -7.59 2.09 1.21
C TYR A 79 -6.90 1.08 2.11
N PHE A 80 -6.65 -0.11 1.58
CA PHE A 80 -5.72 -1.05 2.16
C PHE A 80 -4.40 -0.98 1.42
N VAL A 81 -3.28 -0.94 2.14
CA VAL A 81 -1.93 -1.00 1.59
C VAL A 81 -1.21 -2.21 2.21
N ALA A 82 -0.68 -3.10 1.38
CA ALA A 82 0.12 -4.23 1.84
C ALA A 82 1.60 -3.88 1.83
N GLN A 83 2.26 -4.18 2.93
CA GLN A 83 3.71 -4.30 3.02
C GLN A 83 4.08 -5.78 2.91
N GLU A 84 4.90 -6.12 1.91
CA GLU A 84 5.23 -7.48 1.47
C GLU A 84 5.58 -8.39 2.65
N THR A 85 6.65 -8.00 3.35
CA THR A 85 7.26 -8.81 4.38
C THR A 85 7.92 -7.93 5.42
N ILE A 86 7.62 -8.21 6.69
CA ILE A 86 8.30 -7.69 7.86
C ILE A 86 8.94 -8.85 8.61
N GLU A 87 10.19 -8.66 9.04
CA GLU A 87 10.80 -9.53 10.04
C GLU A 87 10.13 -9.26 11.38
N THR A 88 9.59 -10.31 12.01
CA THR A 88 8.97 -10.20 13.33
C THR A 88 10.03 -10.24 14.44
N GLU A 89 9.63 -10.03 15.70
CA GLU A 89 10.54 -10.23 16.85
C GLU A 89 11.10 -11.66 16.93
N MET A 90 10.44 -12.62 16.28
CA MET A 90 10.95 -13.97 16.10
C MET A 90 11.81 -14.04 14.84
N LYS A 91 13.09 -14.33 15.04
CA LYS A 91 14.05 -14.56 13.96
C LYS A 91 13.52 -15.61 12.96
N ASP A 92 13.72 -15.37 11.67
CA ASP A 92 13.33 -16.25 10.56
C ASP A 92 11.80 -16.48 10.45
N VAL A 93 11.00 -15.55 11.00
CA VAL A 93 9.54 -15.48 10.82
C VAL A 93 9.19 -14.20 10.09
N PHE A 94 8.67 -14.38 8.88
CA PHE A 94 8.33 -13.36 7.91
C PHE A 94 6.82 -13.28 7.74
N ARG A 95 6.25 -12.08 7.85
CA ARG A 95 4.80 -11.85 7.73
C ARG A 95 4.53 -10.58 6.96
N ALA A 96 3.40 -10.48 6.27
CA ALA A 96 2.96 -9.20 5.71
C ALA A 96 2.33 -8.34 6.79
N ASN A 97 2.31 -7.04 6.53
CA ASN A 97 1.52 -6.09 7.30
C ASN A 97 0.56 -5.36 6.36
N VAL A 98 -0.69 -5.20 6.78
CA VAL A 98 -1.71 -4.47 6.02
C VAL A 98 -2.09 -3.23 6.80
N PHE A 99 -2.01 -2.08 6.13
CA PHE A 99 -2.45 -0.80 6.67
C PHE A 99 -3.83 -0.45 6.10
N GLU A 100 -4.75 -0.02 6.96
CA GLU A 100 -5.91 0.74 6.50
C GLU A 100 -5.59 2.23 6.57
N ILE A 101 -5.75 2.94 5.46
CA ILE A 101 -5.45 4.36 5.36
C ILE A 101 -6.61 5.16 4.79
N ARG A 102 -6.64 6.44 5.13
CA ARG A 102 -7.46 7.45 4.44
C ARG A 102 -6.54 8.48 3.78
N ILE A 103 -6.88 8.85 2.55
CA ILE A 103 -6.17 9.87 1.77
C ILE A 103 -7.05 11.13 1.66
N ILE A 104 -6.55 12.27 2.14
CA ILE A 104 -7.23 13.57 2.10
C ILE A 104 -6.27 14.59 1.49
N LEU A 105 -6.35 14.77 0.16
CA LEU A 105 -5.37 15.56 -0.61
C LEU A 105 -5.26 17.03 -0.18
N THR A 106 -6.26 17.57 0.50
CA THR A 106 -6.27 18.97 0.97
C THR A 106 -5.57 19.17 2.31
N ASP A 107 -5.25 18.10 3.03
CA ASP A 107 -4.64 18.19 4.35
C ASP A 107 -3.12 18.42 4.24
N SER A 108 -2.54 19.07 5.26
CA SER A 108 -1.08 19.18 5.38
C SER A 108 -0.38 17.82 5.54
N THR A 109 -1.12 16.80 5.99
CA THR A 109 -0.68 15.41 6.09
C THR A 109 -1.72 14.55 5.39
N PRO A 110 -1.60 14.35 4.06
CA PRO A 110 -2.66 13.76 3.26
C PRO A 110 -2.98 12.31 3.60
N ILE A 111 -2.01 11.55 4.14
CA ILE A 111 -2.19 10.15 4.49
C ILE A 111 -2.43 10.03 6.00
N ARG A 112 -3.54 9.40 6.39
CA ARG A 112 -3.85 9.02 7.76
C ARG A 112 -3.91 7.51 7.87
N VAL A 113 -3.02 6.91 8.67
CA VAL A 113 -3.09 5.49 9.00
C VAL A 113 -4.15 5.30 10.08
N LEU A 114 -5.18 4.52 9.77
CA LEU A 114 -6.29 4.22 10.67
C LEU A 114 -5.99 2.98 11.51
N GLU A 115 -5.47 1.93 10.86
CA GLU A 115 -5.11 0.66 11.49
C GLU A 115 -3.93 0.02 10.77
N SER A 116 -3.22 -0.87 11.47
CA SER A 116 -2.16 -1.73 10.93
C SER A 116 -2.34 -3.12 11.51
N CYS A 117 -2.32 -4.14 10.66
CA CYS A 117 -2.52 -5.53 11.04
C CYS A 117 -1.45 -6.42 10.41
N ILE A 118 -0.65 -7.08 11.25
CA ILE A 118 0.26 -8.13 10.82
C ILE A 118 -0.57 -9.38 10.55
N ILE A 119 -0.54 -9.88 9.32
CA ILE A 119 -1.37 -11.03 8.96
C ILE A 119 -0.89 -12.29 9.70
N ASN A 120 -1.82 -13.18 10.03
CA ASN A 120 -1.50 -14.47 10.63
C ASN A 120 -1.13 -15.50 9.56
N TRP A 121 -0.09 -15.20 8.78
CA TRP A 121 0.47 -16.04 7.73
C TRP A 121 2.00 -15.91 7.75
N ASN A 122 2.71 -17.04 7.67
CA ASN A 122 4.17 -17.05 7.69
C ASN A 122 4.70 -17.36 6.29
N PHE A 123 5.52 -16.45 5.75
CA PHE A 123 6.24 -16.68 4.50
C PHE A 123 7.53 -17.46 4.71
N SER A 124 7.99 -18.11 3.64
CA SER A 124 9.19 -18.95 3.65
C SER A 124 10.49 -18.14 3.64
N THR A 125 10.49 -16.96 3.01
CA THR A 125 11.63 -16.01 2.92
C THR A 125 11.18 -14.56 3.10
N ASP A 126 12.13 -13.63 3.14
CA ASP A 126 11.93 -12.18 3.29
C ASP A 126 11.48 -11.46 2.01
N ASN A 127 11.63 -12.11 0.86
CA ASN A 127 11.36 -11.58 -0.48
C ASN A 127 10.30 -12.40 -1.25
N LYS A 128 9.39 -13.02 -0.51
CA LYS A 128 8.29 -13.83 -1.04
C LYS A 128 7.06 -13.47 -0.21
N GLY A 129 6.22 -12.58 -0.72
CA GLY A 129 5.03 -12.15 0.00
C GLY A 129 3.86 -11.77 -0.90
N ILE A 130 3.16 -10.71 -0.51
CA ILE A 130 2.01 -10.17 -1.23
C ILE A 130 2.51 -9.32 -2.41
N GLU A 131 1.95 -9.48 -3.61
CA GLU A 131 2.23 -8.67 -4.84
C GLU A 131 1.01 -7.91 -5.38
N GLY A 132 -0.04 -7.83 -4.57
CA GLY A 132 -1.22 -7.09 -4.96
C GLY A 132 -2.38 -7.33 -4.00
N LEU A 133 -3.30 -6.38 -3.97
CA LEU A 133 -4.50 -6.46 -3.16
C LEU A 133 -5.74 -6.22 -4.01
N GLU A 134 -6.82 -6.92 -3.68
CA GLU A 134 -8.14 -6.64 -4.25
C GLU A 134 -9.21 -6.72 -3.17
N PHE A 135 -10.03 -5.67 -3.05
CA PHE A 135 -11.18 -5.66 -2.17
C PHE A 135 -12.46 -5.98 -2.94
N VAL A 136 -13.09 -7.11 -2.63
CA VAL A 136 -14.33 -7.55 -3.29
C VAL A 136 -15.48 -7.69 -2.30
N THR A 137 -16.67 -7.23 -2.70
CA THR A 137 -17.92 -7.48 -1.96
C THR A 137 -18.78 -8.46 -2.74
N HIS A 138 -19.08 -9.60 -2.13
CA HIS A 138 -19.95 -10.63 -2.70
C HIS A 138 -21.41 -10.14 -2.71
N GLN A 139 -21.95 -9.90 -3.90
CA GLN A 139 -23.22 -9.19 -4.10
C GLN A 139 -24.43 -9.83 -3.40
N SER A 140 -24.51 -11.16 -3.35
CA SER A 140 -25.69 -11.84 -2.78
C SER A 140 -25.63 -12.03 -1.26
N SER A 141 -24.43 -12.06 -0.67
CA SER A 141 -24.27 -12.22 0.78
C SER A 141 -23.91 -10.92 1.51
N GLY A 142 -23.50 -9.88 0.77
CA GLY A 142 -22.96 -8.64 1.32
C GLY A 142 -21.62 -8.81 2.04
N ARG A 143 -21.01 -10.01 1.98
CA ARG A 143 -19.71 -10.26 2.62
C ARG A 143 -18.60 -9.65 1.80
N SER A 144 -17.65 -9.03 2.48
CA SER A 144 -16.47 -8.44 1.84
C SER A 144 -15.23 -9.26 2.16
N TYR A 145 -14.32 -9.29 1.19
CA TYR A 145 -13.08 -10.03 1.24
C TYR A 145 -11.96 -9.12 0.78
N LEU A 146 -10.87 -9.12 1.51
CA LEU A 146 -9.59 -8.61 1.04
C LEU A 146 -8.80 -9.81 0.53
N LEU A 147 -8.54 -9.83 -0.77
CA LEU A 147 -7.78 -10.87 -1.45
C LEU A 147 -6.37 -10.34 -1.71
N ALA A 148 -5.38 -11.21 -1.60
CA ALA A 148 -3.99 -10.89 -1.89
C ALA A 148 -3.47 -11.79 -3.01
N LEU A 149 -2.64 -11.24 -3.88
CA LEU A 149 -1.86 -12.01 -4.85
C LEU A 149 -0.51 -12.37 -4.26
N CYS A 150 -0.02 -13.55 -4.63
CA CYS A 150 1.19 -14.13 -4.08
C CYS A 150 2.34 -14.04 -5.08
N GLU A 151 3.48 -13.52 -4.62
CA GLU A 151 4.68 -13.44 -5.44
C GLU A 151 5.06 -14.80 -6.00
N VAL A 152 5.08 -14.94 -7.32
CA VAL A 152 5.56 -16.16 -8.01
C VAL A 152 4.84 -17.44 -7.53
N ASN A 153 3.64 -17.32 -6.93
CA ASN A 153 2.90 -18.39 -6.24
C ASN A 153 3.60 -18.97 -4.99
N GLU A 154 4.61 -18.31 -4.46
CA GLU A 154 5.42 -18.73 -3.31
C GLU A 154 4.85 -18.23 -1.97
N CYS A 155 3.52 -18.22 -1.84
CA CYS A 155 2.86 -18.04 -0.56
C CYS A 155 2.78 -19.33 0.27
N ASP A 156 3.46 -20.40 -0.15
CA ASP A 156 3.40 -21.69 0.53
C ASP A 156 3.81 -21.48 2.00
N PRO A 157 2.92 -21.75 2.97
CA PRO A 157 3.25 -21.49 4.35
C PRO A 157 4.43 -22.37 4.71
N LYS A 158 5.44 -21.81 5.36
CA LYS A 158 6.53 -22.60 5.92
C LYS A 158 5.91 -23.70 6.77
N SER A 159 5.99 -24.95 6.32
CA SER A 159 5.43 -26.09 7.03
C SER A 159 6.11 -26.18 8.39
N THR A 160 5.37 -25.88 9.45
CA THR A 160 5.82 -26.03 10.84
C THR A 160 6.01 -27.48 11.21
#